data_AF-A0A450UV19-F1
#
_entry.id   AF-A0A450UV19-F1
#
_cell.length_a   1.000
_cell.length_b   1.000
_cell.length_c   1.000
_cell.angle_alpha   90.00
_cell.angle_beta   90.00
_cell.angle_gamma   90.00
#
_symmetry.space_group_name_H-M   'P 1'
#
loop_
_entity.id
_entity.type
_entity.pdbx_description
1 polymer ?
#
loop_
_entity_poly.entity_id
_entity_poly.type
_entity_poly.pdbx_seq_one_letter_code
_entity_poly.pdbx_strand_id
1 'polypeptide(L)'
;MNNVSSSPISHERDEYPEITQADLDRAIFRVGFRPAPRRQRITLSLESNLVDYFKSKAGERGYRTLMSETLRQAKEREEFKNTTATMGHP
;
A
#
# COMPACT_ATOMS: atom_id res chain seq x y z
N MET A 1 -2.34 45.97 -10.70
CA MET A 1 -2.85 45.39 -9.43
C MET A 1 -3.50 44.05 -9.75
N ASN A 2 -3.06 42.96 -9.13
CA ASN A 2 -3.66 41.64 -9.32
C ASN A 2 -4.66 41.39 -8.18
N ASN A 3 -5.95 41.44 -8.50
CA ASN A 3 -7.01 41.18 -7.55
C ASN A 3 -7.09 39.67 -7.32
N VAL A 4 -6.51 39.20 -6.22
CA VAL A 4 -6.77 37.85 -5.69
C VAL A 4 -8.24 37.78 -5.28
N SER A 5 -9.06 37.28 -6.19
CA SER A 5 -10.45 36.93 -5.93
C SER A 5 -10.47 35.71 -5.00
N SER A 6 -10.50 35.96 -3.69
CA SER A 6 -10.77 34.93 -2.69
C SER A 6 -12.22 35.09 -2.24
N SER A 7 -13.10 34.22 -2.71
CA SER A 7 -14.45 34.14 -2.18
C SER A 7 -14.41 33.58 -0.76
N PRO A 8 -15.17 34.12 0.20
CA PRO A 8 -15.32 33.50 1.50
C PRO A 8 -15.99 32.13 1.35
N ILE A 9 -15.46 31.11 2.01
CA ILE A 9 -16.09 29.79 2.12
C ILE A 9 -17.36 30.00 2.96
N SER A 10 -18.51 30.10 2.30
CA SER A 10 -19.82 30.26 2.97
C SER A 10 -20.20 28.92 3.60
N HIS A 11 -20.12 28.86 4.93
CA HIS A 11 -20.52 27.69 5.72
C HIS A 11 -22.05 27.55 5.82
N GLU A 12 -22.81 28.53 5.34
CA GLU A 12 -24.29 28.58 5.48
C GLU A 12 -25.05 27.65 4.51
N ARG A 13 -24.36 26.99 3.57
CA ARG A 13 -24.99 26.08 2.59
C ARG A 13 -24.40 24.69 2.54
N ASP A 14 -23.53 24.32 3.48
CA ASP A 14 -23.08 22.94 3.57
C ASP A 14 -24.11 22.15 4.39
N GLU A 15 -25.14 21.68 3.70
CA GLU A 15 -26.18 20.79 4.26
C GLU A 15 -25.62 19.39 4.56
N TYR A 16 -24.36 19.13 4.21
CA TYR A 16 -23.67 17.90 4.51
C TYR A 16 -23.14 17.89 5.96
N PRO A 17 -23.31 16.77 6.68
CA PRO A 17 -22.69 16.62 7.98
C PRO A 17 -21.17 16.72 7.86
N GLU A 18 -20.55 17.36 8.85
CA GLU A 18 -19.10 17.45 8.93
C GLU A 18 -18.48 16.05 8.97
N ILE A 19 -17.43 15.84 8.19
CA ILE A 19 -16.69 14.57 8.19
C ILE A 19 -16.02 14.40 9.55
N THR A 20 -16.44 13.39 10.30
CA THR A 20 -15.88 13.09 11.61
C THR A 20 -14.69 12.14 11.51
N GLN A 21 -13.87 12.08 12.56
CA GLN A 21 -12.79 11.07 12.65
C GLN A 21 -13.35 9.63 12.58
N ALA A 22 -14.54 9.39 13.14
CA ALA A 22 -15.21 8.09 13.09
C ALA A 22 -15.58 7.66 11.66
N ASP A 23 -15.79 8.62 10.75
CA ASP A 23 -16.04 8.35 9.34
C ASP A 23 -14.75 7.94 8.62
N LEU A 24 -13.63 8.58 8.97
CA LEU A 24 -12.30 8.23 8.45
C LEU A 24 -11.83 6.87 8.96
N ASP A 25 -12.09 6.54 10.23
CA ASP A 25 -11.70 5.27 10.84
C ASP A 25 -12.40 4.07 10.19
N ARG A 26 -13.64 4.26 9.71
CA ARG A 26 -14.41 3.23 8.98
C ARG A 26 -14.10 3.20 7.49
N ALA A 27 -13.26 4.12 6.98
CA ALA A 27 -12.99 4.23 5.56
C ALA A 27 -12.22 3.03 5.02
N ILE A 28 -12.67 2.51 3.87
CA ILE A 28 -12.01 1.40 3.17
C ILE A 28 -11.09 1.97 2.09
N PHE A 29 -9.79 1.65 2.17
CA PHE A 29 -8.85 2.01 1.12
C PHE A 29 -9.16 1.23 -0.17
N ARG A 30 -9.42 1.95 -1.26
CA ARG A 30 -9.76 1.37 -2.56
C ARG A 30 -8.90 1.96 -3.68
N VAL A 31 -8.54 1.12 -4.65
CA VAL A 31 -7.88 1.52 -5.91
C VAL A 31 -8.69 0.95 -7.06
N GLY A 32 -9.14 1.79 -8.00
CA GLY A 32 -10.03 1.37 -9.09
C GLY A 32 -11.34 0.75 -8.57
N PHE A 33 -11.92 1.33 -7.51
CA PHE A 33 -13.12 0.87 -6.81
C PHE A 33 -13.02 -0.50 -6.11
N ARG A 34 -11.85 -1.16 -6.13
CA ARG A 34 -11.63 -2.42 -5.41
C ARG A 34 -10.90 -2.18 -4.09
N PRO A 35 -11.29 -2.83 -2.97
CA PRO A 35 -10.53 -2.82 -1.73
C PRO A 35 -9.08 -3.20 -2.01
N ALA A 36 -8.15 -2.37 -1.52
CA ALA A 36 -6.73 -2.57 -1.74
C ALA A 36 -5.98 -2.63 -0.40
N PRO A 37 -4.92 -3.45 -0.29
CA PRO A 37 -4.07 -3.44 0.89
C PRO A 37 -3.36 -2.09 1.01
N ARG A 38 -3.27 -1.56 2.24
CA ARG A 38 -2.50 -0.34 2.49
C ARG A 38 -1.02 -0.66 2.43
N ARG A 39 -0.27 0.16 1.70
CA ARG A 39 1.19 0.05 1.66
C ARG A 39 1.76 0.54 2.99
N GLN A 40 2.40 -0.37 3.73
CA GLN A 40 3.11 -0.01 4.95
C GLN A 40 4.58 0.29 4.62
N ARG A 41 5.12 1.36 5.20
CA ARG A 41 6.56 1.66 5.15
C ARG A 41 7.19 1.18 6.45
N ILE A 42 8.13 0.25 6.33
CA ILE A 42 8.91 -0.28 7.45
C ILE A 42 10.39 0.00 7.23
N THR A 43 11.13 0.12 8.32
CA THR A 43 12.60 0.14 8.33
C THR A 43 13.06 -1.22 8.81
N LEU A 44 13.90 -1.91 8.02
CA LEU A 44 14.43 -3.24 8.33
C LEU A 44 15.93 -3.24 8.06
N SER A 45 16.70 -3.90 8.92
CA SER A 45 18.13 -4.18 8.69
C SER A 45 18.28 -5.45 7.86
N LEU A 46 19.04 -5.37 6.78
CA LEU A 46 19.35 -6.48 5.86
C LEU A 46 20.86 -6.59 5.69
N GLU A 47 21.34 -7.79 5.43
CA GLU A 47 22.76 -8.00 5.13
C GLU A 47 23.17 -7.26 3.84
N SER A 48 24.41 -6.78 3.82
CA SER A 48 24.94 -5.96 2.71
C SER A 48 25.00 -6.74 1.39
N ASN A 49 25.45 -8.00 1.43
CA ASN A 49 25.48 -8.93 0.29
C ASN A 49 24.12 -9.02 -0.42
N LEU A 50 23.01 -9.06 0.33
CA LEU A 50 21.67 -9.22 -0.19
C LEU A 50 21.19 -7.92 -0.84
N VAL A 51 21.47 -6.78 -0.21
CA VAL A 51 21.18 -5.46 -0.77
C VAL A 51 21.93 -5.27 -2.09
N ASP A 52 23.19 -5.67 -2.17
CA ASP A 52 24.01 -5.55 -3.37
C ASP A 52 23.55 -6.50 -4.49
N TYR A 53 23.08 -7.71 -4.13
CA TYR A 53 22.41 -8.61 -5.07
C TYR A 53 21.17 -7.95 -5.70
N PHE A 54 20.29 -7.37 -4.88
CA PHE A 54 19.08 -6.72 -5.40
C PHE A 54 19.40 -5.45 -6.19
N LYS A 55 20.45 -4.71 -5.83
CA LYS A 55 20.92 -3.53 -6.59
C LYS A 55 21.49 -3.93 -7.95
N SER A 56 22.33 -4.96 -8.02
CA SER A 56 22.93 -5.40 -9.29
C SER A 56 21.89 -6.01 -10.25
N LYS A 57 20.88 -6.70 -9.70
CA LYS A 57 19.79 -7.30 -10.48
C LYS A 57 18.70 -6.30 -10.88
N ALA A 58 18.58 -5.20 -10.15
CA ALA A 58 17.62 -4.16 -10.46
C ALA A 58 18.19 -3.21 -11.51
N GLY A 59 17.77 -3.42 -12.76
CA GLY A 59 17.87 -2.39 -13.80
C GLY A 59 16.93 -1.20 -13.50
N GLU A 60 16.21 -0.71 -14.50
CA GLU A 60 15.39 0.50 -14.39
C GLU A 60 14.26 0.45 -13.33
N ARG A 61 13.74 -0.74 -13.01
CA ARG A 61 12.62 -0.91 -12.03
C ARG A 61 13.00 -0.59 -10.59
N GLY A 62 14.30 -0.48 -10.28
CA GLY A 62 14.83 -0.19 -8.95
C GLY A 62 14.75 -1.37 -7.98
N TYR A 63 15.75 -1.49 -7.11
CA TYR A 63 15.92 -2.66 -6.22
C TYR A 63 14.76 -2.87 -5.23
N ARG A 64 14.11 -1.78 -4.80
CA ARG A 64 12.97 -1.85 -3.89
C ARG A 64 11.76 -2.57 -4.50
N THR A 65 11.53 -2.38 -5.80
CA THR A 65 10.43 -3.03 -6.53
C THR A 65 10.70 -4.54 -6.62
N LEU A 66 11.91 -4.90 -7.05
CA LEU A 66 12.34 -6.30 -7.16
C LEU A 66 12.27 -7.03 -5.81
N MET A 67 12.72 -6.39 -4.73
CA MET A 67 12.63 -6.94 -3.39
C MET A 67 11.18 -7.16 -2.95
N SER A 68 10.29 -6.20 -3.24
CA SER A 68 8.86 -6.32 -2.91
C SER A 68 8.19 -7.46 -3.67
N GLU A 69 8.50 -7.63 -4.96
CA GLU A 69 7.99 -8.73 -5.79
C GLU A 69 8.50 -10.09 -5.28
N THR A 70 9.78 -10.16 -4.91
CA THR A 70 10.39 -11.39 -4.37
C THR A 70 9.71 -11.82 -3.07
N LEU A 71 9.45 -10.88 -2.16
CA LEU A 71 8.72 -11.16 -0.92
C LEU A 71 7.28 -11.62 -1.20
N ARG A 72 6.61 -11.02 -2.19
CA ARG A 72 5.26 -11.45 -2.60
C ARG A 72 5.26 -12.88 -3.13
N GLN A 73 6.19 -13.22 -4.00
CA GLN A 73 6.32 -14.57 -4.55
C GLN A 73 6.68 -15.60 -3.48
N ALA A 74 7.54 -15.24 -2.53
CA ALA A 74 7.89 -16.11 -1.40
C ALA A 74 6.64 -16.42 -0.55
N LYS A 75 5.84 -15.40 -0.22
CA LYS A 75 4.58 -15.57 0.48
C LYS A 75 3.61 -16.45 -0.32
N GLU A 76 3.35 -16.12 -1.58
CA GLU A 76 2.44 -16.91 -2.44
C GLU A 76 2.87 -18.39 -2.48
N ARG A 77 4.16 -18.67 -2.63
CA ARG A 77 4.69 -20.05 -2.63
C ARG A 77 4.46 -20.78 -1.31
N GLU A 78 4.56 -20.10 -0.18
CA GLU A 78 4.26 -20.67 1.15
C GLU A 78 2.77 -20.99 1.31
N GLU A 79 1.89 -20.08 0.88
CA GLU A 79 0.44 -20.24 0.87
C GLU A 79 -0.05 -21.33 -0.10
N PHE A 80 0.70 -21.61 -1.17
CA PHE A 80 0.41 -22.77 -2.02
C PHE A 80 0.80 -24.08 -1.34
N LYS A 81 1.94 -24.12 -0.66
CA LYS A 81 2.42 -25.33 0.03
C LYS A 81 1.54 -25.72 1.21
N ASN A 82 1.07 -24.73 1.99
CA ASN A 82 0.21 -25.00 3.15
C ASN A 82 -1.18 -25.54 2.72
N THR A 83 -1.76 -25.03 1.64
CA THR A 83 -3.02 -25.54 1.05
C THR A 83 -2.88 -26.99 0.59
N THR A 84 -1.77 -27.34 -0.05
CA THR A 84 -1.52 -28.73 -0.47
C THR A 84 -1.25 -29.68 0.70
N ALA A 85 -0.75 -29.17 1.83
CA ALA A 85 -0.51 -29.98 3.03
C ALA A 85 -1.81 -30.30 3.80
N THR A 86 -2.80 -29.41 3.78
CA THR A 86 -4.09 -29.62 4.49
C THR A 86 -5.02 -30.59 3.75
N MET A 87 -4.94 -30.73 2.42
CA MET A 87 -5.74 -31.72 1.67
C MET A 87 -5.14 -33.14 1.65
N GLY A 88 -4.09 -33.38 2.45
CA GLY A 88 -3.35 -34.66 2.50
C GLY A 88 -3.53 -35.48 3.79
N HIS A 89 -4.56 -35.21 4.60
CA HIS A 89 -4.87 -36.05 5.77
C HIS A 89 -6.10 -36.95 5.50
N PRO A 90 -5.93 -38.29 5.43
CA PRO A 90 -7.03 -39.26 5.35
C PRO A 90 -7.78 -39.42 6.68
#